data_AF-A0A6A1WGM3-F1
#
_entry.id   AF-A0A6A1WGM3-F1
#
_cell.length_a   1.000
_cell.length_b   1.000
_cell.length_c   1.000
_cell.angle_alpha   90.00
_cell.angle_beta   90.00
_cell.angle_gamma   90.00
#
_symmetry.space_group_name_H-M   'P 1'
#
loop_
_entity.id
_entity.type
_entity.pdbx_description
1 polymer ?
#
loop_
_entity_poly.entity_id
_entity_poly.type
_entity_poly.pdbx_seq_one_letter_code
_entity_poly.pdbx_strand_id
1 'polypeptide(L)'
;MTIINILDNRLPCTPHNYYDLSLDSYQIWIYLTRSPAVVHSWLNDIYCIRCHLNRFIVSLDVKWHLAYTRNIKHPVATLQLCVGHRCLIFQIIHAPYIPGSLFGFLGNGKFTFTGVGIKEDAEKLLDDYGLKVANVVDLRVLVGERLGMRLLEICPQNQFLE
;
A
#
# COMPACT_ATOMS: atom_id res chain seq x y z
N MET A 1 -17.87 -19.51 -6.02
CA MET A 1 -16.44 -19.90 -6.15
C MET A 1 -15.79 -18.80 -6.96
N THR A 2 -15.05 -17.92 -6.30
CA THR A 2 -14.40 -16.77 -6.95
C THR A 2 -13.11 -17.24 -7.61
N ILE A 3 -12.92 -16.93 -8.89
CA ILE A 3 -11.72 -17.31 -9.63
C ILE A 3 -10.76 -16.12 -9.58
N ILE A 4 -9.54 -16.37 -9.08
CA ILE A 4 -8.43 -15.42 -9.11
C ILE A 4 -7.48 -15.89 -10.21
N ASN A 5 -7.30 -15.09 -11.27
CA ASN A 5 -6.22 -15.31 -12.23
C ASN A 5 -5.11 -14.30 -11.98
N ILE A 6 -3.87 -14.77 -12.00
CA ILE A 6 -2.67 -13.95 -11.87
C ILE A 6 -1.89 -14.06 -13.17
N LEU A 7 -1.73 -12.95 -13.88
CA LEU A 7 -0.87 -12.88 -15.06
C LEU A 7 0.42 -12.15 -14.67
N ASP A 8 1.55 -12.84 -14.74
CA ASP A 8 2.88 -12.30 -14.49
C ASP A 8 3.47 -11.75 -15.80
N ASN A 9 3.46 -10.44 -15.95
CA ASN A 9 3.91 -9.74 -17.17
C ASN A 9 5.41 -9.41 -17.10
N ARG A 10 6.26 -10.40 -16.74
CA ARG A 10 7.72 -10.20 -16.61
C ARG A 10 8.30 -9.53 -17.84
N LEU A 11 8.81 -8.32 -17.65
CA LEU A 11 9.64 -7.67 -18.66
C LEU A 11 11.11 -8.01 -18.37
N PRO A 12 11.82 -8.69 -19.31
CA PRO A 12 13.23 -8.97 -19.13
C PRO A 12 14.02 -7.68 -18.88
N CYS A 13 14.93 -7.72 -17.91
CA CYS A 13 15.89 -6.66 -17.59
C CYS A 13 15.36 -5.38 -16.89
N THR A 14 14.13 -5.37 -16.38
CA THR A 14 13.61 -4.20 -15.66
C THR A 14 13.56 -4.41 -14.13
N PRO A 15 13.76 -3.36 -13.32
CA PRO A 15 13.72 -3.44 -11.85
C PRO A 15 12.29 -3.48 -11.27
N HIS A 16 11.30 -3.79 -12.11
CA HIS A 16 9.88 -3.80 -11.76
C HIS A 16 9.19 -4.96 -12.47
N ASN A 17 8.09 -5.43 -11.88
CA ASN A 17 7.26 -6.48 -12.46
C ASN A 17 5.79 -6.05 -12.40
N TYR A 18 5.01 -6.48 -13.38
CA TYR A 18 3.59 -6.15 -13.48
C TYR A 18 2.77 -7.41 -13.29
N TYR A 19 1.71 -7.31 -12.49
CA TYR A 19 0.76 -8.39 -12.32
C TYR A 19 -0.65 -7.89 -12.64
N ASP A 20 -1.34 -8.59 -13.52
CA ASP A 20 -2.78 -8.41 -13.68
C ASP A 20 -3.49 -9.47 -12.85
N LEU A 21 -4.29 -9.01 -11.89
CA LEU A 21 -5.18 -9.86 -11.12
C LEU A 21 -6.60 -9.70 -11.64
N SER A 22 -7.24 -10.80 -12.06
CA SER A 22 -8.68 -10.80 -12.32
C SER A 22 -9.41 -11.47 -11.17
N LEU A 23 -10.33 -10.75 -10.52
CA LEU A 23 -11.29 -11.30 -9.56
C LEU A 23 -12.67 -11.32 -10.24
N ASP A 24 -13.12 -12.49 -10.67
CA ASP A 24 -14.32 -12.64 -11.51
C ASP A 24 -14.23 -11.75 -12.79
N SER A 25 -15.03 -10.68 -12.91
CA SER A 25 -14.99 -9.71 -14.02
C SER A 25 -14.19 -8.44 -13.73
N TYR A 26 -13.61 -8.29 -12.54
CA TYR A 26 -12.86 -7.10 -12.13
C TYR A 26 -11.37 -7.27 -12.39
N GLN A 27 -10.79 -6.37 -13.18
CA GLN A 27 -9.34 -6.31 -13.41
C GLN A 27 -8.68 -5.33 -12.44
N ILE A 28 -7.68 -5.83 -11.71
CA ILE A 28 -6.81 -5.07 -10.82
C ILE A 28 -5.40 -5.10 -11.39
N TRP A 29 -4.82 -3.91 -11.59
CA TRP A 29 -3.46 -3.74 -12.10
C TRP A 29 -2.51 -3.50 -10.94
N ILE A 30 -1.52 -4.37 -10.79
CA ILE A 30 -0.54 -4.30 -9.71
C ILE A 30 0.85 -4.04 -10.28
N TYR A 31 1.49 -3.00 -9.74
CA TYR A 31 2.86 -2.62 -10.03
C TYR A 31 3.71 -3.08 -8.85
N LEU A 32 4.52 -4.13 -9.03
CA LEU A 32 5.53 -4.52 -8.03
C LEU A 32 6.87 -3.89 -8.40
N THR A 33 7.45 -3.09 -7.52
CA THR A 33 8.71 -2.41 -7.85
C THR A 33 9.59 -2.16 -6.64
N ARG A 34 10.90 -2.11 -6.88
CA ARG A 34 11.89 -1.49 -5.97
C ARG A 34 12.46 -0.18 -6.52
N SER A 35 11.98 0.27 -7.69
CA SER A 35 12.49 1.44 -8.41
C SER A 35 11.76 2.72 -8.00
N PRO A 36 12.45 3.72 -7.43
CA PRO A 36 11.84 5.01 -7.08
C PRO A 36 11.27 5.74 -8.30
N ALA A 37 11.87 5.56 -9.49
CA ALA A 37 11.39 6.16 -10.73
C ALA A 37 10.03 5.58 -11.16
N VAL A 38 9.83 4.27 -10.98
CA VAL A 38 8.54 3.62 -11.27
C VAL A 38 7.47 4.07 -10.30
N VAL A 39 7.81 4.20 -9.00
CA VAL A 39 6.90 4.79 -8.01
C VAL A 39 6.50 6.21 -8.41
N HIS A 40 7.47 7.05 -8.80
CA HIS A 40 7.18 8.41 -9.27
C HIS A 40 6.24 8.43 -10.47
N SER A 41 6.51 7.60 -11.49
CA SER A 41 5.66 7.50 -12.69
C SER A 41 4.25 7.05 -12.33
N TRP A 42 4.12 5.99 -11.53
CA TRP A 42 2.82 5.48 -11.08
C TRP A 42 2.01 6.55 -10.34
N LEU A 43 2.65 7.33 -9.47
CA LEU A 43 1.98 8.43 -8.77
C LEU A 43 1.48 9.52 -9.73
N ASN A 44 2.30 9.90 -10.73
CA ASN A 44 1.89 10.85 -11.75
C ASN A 44 0.69 10.32 -12.55
N ASP A 45 0.69 9.03 -12.91
CA ASP A 45 -0.43 8.41 -13.60
C ASP A 45 -1.71 8.47 -12.76
N ILE A 46 -1.63 8.20 -11.44
CA ILE A 46 -2.76 8.34 -10.53
C ILE A 46 -3.30 9.77 -10.52
N TYR A 47 -2.43 10.78 -10.45
CA TYR A 47 -2.85 12.19 -10.51
C TYR A 47 -3.53 12.53 -11.85
N CYS A 48 -2.98 12.06 -12.97
CA CYS A 48 -3.54 12.30 -14.30
C CYS A 48 -4.92 11.65 -14.47
N ILE A 49 -5.04 10.37 -14.13
CA ILE A 49 -6.27 9.58 -14.33
C ILE A 49 -7.42 10.09 -13.47
N ARG A 50 -7.10 10.68 -12.32
CA ARG A 50 -8.09 11.16 -11.35
C ARG A 50 -8.06 12.69 -11.22
N CYS A 51 -7.54 13.41 -12.21
CA CYS A 51 -7.44 14.88 -12.19
C CYS A 51 -8.79 15.59 -11.97
N HIS A 52 -9.90 14.91 -12.29
CA HIS A 52 -11.26 15.43 -12.10
C HIS A 52 -11.90 15.05 -10.75
N LEU A 53 -11.25 14.24 -9.92
CA LEU A 53 -11.79 13.87 -8.61
C LEU A 53 -11.35 14.87 -7.55
N ASN A 54 -12.33 15.45 -6.85
CA ASN A 54 -12.08 16.38 -5.74
C ASN A 54 -11.60 15.68 -4.46
N ARG A 55 -11.68 14.34 -4.39
CA ARG A 55 -11.28 13.53 -3.23
C ARG A 55 -10.74 12.18 -3.70
N PHE A 56 -9.66 11.74 -3.06
CA PHE A 56 -9.03 10.46 -3.31
C PHE A 56 -9.12 9.61 -2.05
N ILE A 57 -9.67 8.41 -2.20
CA ILE A 57 -9.55 7.37 -1.19
C ILE A 57 -8.44 6.45 -1.65
N VAL A 58 -7.44 6.28 -0.78
CA VAL A 58 -6.27 5.46 -1.04
C VAL A 58 -6.20 4.39 0.03
N SER A 59 -6.21 3.11 -0.35
CA SER A 59 -5.91 2.06 0.62
C SER A 59 -4.41 2.00 0.86
N LEU A 60 -4.01 1.83 2.10
CA LEU A 60 -2.61 1.71 2.51
C LEU A 60 -2.46 0.52 3.45
N ASP A 61 -1.42 -0.28 3.22
CA ASP A 61 -0.97 -1.36 4.10
C ASP A 61 0.56 -1.46 4.02
N VAL A 62 1.18 -1.97 5.08
CA VAL A 62 2.63 -2.20 5.11
C VAL A 62 2.94 -3.63 5.59
N LYS A 63 4.08 -4.17 5.13
CA LYS A 63 4.65 -5.40 5.69
C LYS A 63 6.05 -5.16 6.19
N TRP A 64 6.40 -5.87 7.25
CA TRP A 64 7.57 -5.66 8.09
C TRP A 64 8.59 -6.76 7.81
N HIS A 65 9.88 -6.45 7.77
CA HIS A 65 10.90 -7.48 7.64
C HIS A 65 11.23 -8.08 9.02
N LEU A 66 10.76 -9.31 9.28
CA LEU A 66 11.08 -10.03 10.52
C LEU A 66 12.47 -10.67 10.42
N ALA A 67 13.53 -9.94 10.81
CA ALA A 67 14.84 -10.53 11.05
C ALA A 67 14.84 -11.22 12.43
N TYR A 68 15.01 -12.54 12.47
CA TYR A 68 14.85 -13.40 13.65
C TYR A 68 16.00 -13.31 14.68
N THR A 69 16.48 -12.11 14.95
CA THR A 69 17.57 -11.84 15.91
C THR A 69 17.12 -10.76 16.87
N ARG A 70 17.12 -11.09 18.17
CA ARG A 70 16.87 -10.15 19.25
C ARG A 70 17.82 -8.95 19.07
N ASN A 71 17.26 -7.74 19.03
CA ASN A 71 17.92 -6.43 18.86
C ASN A 71 17.98 -5.81 17.45
N ILE A 72 17.31 -6.38 16.43
CA ILE A 72 17.20 -5.72 15.11
C ILE A 72 15.87 -4.98 14.98
N LYS A 73 15.92 -3.69 14.61
CA LYS A 73 14.74 -2.90 14.19
C LYS A 73 14.10 -3.61 12.99
N HIS A 74 12.80 -3.85 13.00
CA HIS A 74 12.08 -4.52 11.90
C HIS A 74 11.56 -3.47 10.90
N PRO A 75 12.35 -2.98 9.92
CA PRO A 75 11.89 -1.91 9.06
C PRO A 75 10.68 -2.34 8.22
N VAL A 76 9.90 -1.37 7.75
CA VAL A 76 8.92 -1.64 6.69
C VAL A 76 9.65 -2.20 5.47
N ALA A 77 9.28 -3.41 5.07
CA ALA A 77 9.82 -4.10 3.90
C ALA A 77 9.09 -3.65 2.63
N THR A 78 7.76 -3.55 2.72
CA THR A 78 6.90 -3.20 1.60
C THR A 78 5.84 -2.19 2.00
N LEU A 79 5.59 -1.23 1.13
CA LEU A 79 4.49 -0.29 1.20
C LEU A 79 3.51 -0.63 0.06
N GLN A 80 2.23 -0.77 0.39
CA GLN A 80 1.18 -1.07 -0.56
C GLN A 80 0.22 0.11 -0.64
N LEU A 81 -0.09 0.56 -1.86
CA LEU A 81 -1.03 1.64 -2.12
C LEU A 81 -2.01 1.19 -3.19
N CYS A 82 -3.32 1.37 -3.00
CA CYS A 82 -4.28 1.19 -4.10
C CYS A 82 -5.24 2.37 -4.23
N VAL A 83 -5.54 2.72 -5.49
CA VAL A 83 -6.51 3.74 -5.87
C VAL A 83 -7.47 3.17 -6.91
N GLY A 84 -8.66 2.77 -6.45
CA GLY A 84 -9.57 1.95 -7.25
C GLY A 84 -8.91 0.61 -7.58
N HIS A 85 -8.82 0.25 -8.86
CA HIS A 85 -8.24 -1.02 -9.30
C HIS A 85 -6.75 -0.93 -9.67
N ARG A 86 -6.06 0.16 -9.30
CA ARG A 86 -4.63 0.32 -9.56
C ARG A 86 -3.89 0.25 -8.24
N CYS A 87 -3.02 -0.73 -8.10
CA CYS A 87 -2.24 -0.99 -6.91
C CYS A 87 -0.75 -0.87 -7.22
N LEU A 88 0.00 -0.38 -6.23
CA LEU A 88 1.44 -0.33 -6.19
C LEU A 88 1.90 -1.13 -4.97
N ILE A 89 2.80 -2.08 -5.18
CA ILE A 89 3.57 -2.74 -4.13
C ILE A 89 5.00 -2.25 -4.28
N PHE A 90 5.40 -1.35 -3.39
CA PHE A 90 6.73 -0.79 -3.36
C PHE A 90 7.59 -1.54 -2.33
N GLN A 91 8.59 -2.28 -2.80
CA GLN A 91 9.60 -2.96 -1.98
C GLN A 91 10.61 -1.93 -1.45
N ILE A 92 10.12 -1.07 -0.55
CA ILE A 92 10.80 0.13 -0.05
C ILE A 92 12.16 -0.16 0.59
N ILE A 93 12.32 -1.31 1.25
CA ILE A 93 13.60 -1.74 1.86
C ILE A 93 14.72 -1.99 0.85
N HIS A 94 14.37 -2.25 -0.42
CA HIS A 94 15.33 -2.48 -1.50
C HIS A 94 15.51 -1.26 -2.41
N ALA A 95 14.84 -0.14 -2.09
CA ALA A 95 14.93 1.08 -2.87
C ALA A 95 16.21 1.85 -2.51
N PRO A 96 16.94 2.38 -3.51
CA PRO A 96 18.15 3.17 -3.25
C PRO A 96 17.85 4.52 -2.56
N TYR A 97 16.62 5.02 -2.69
CA TYR A 97 16.12 6.23 -2.02
C TYR A 97 14.59 6.27 -2.07
N ILE A 98 13.98 7.18 -1.31
CA ILE A 98 12.53 7.41 -1.34
C ILE A 98 12.24 8.62 -2.24
N PRO A 99 11.39 8.50 -3.28
CA PRO A 99 11.13 9.61 -4.19
C PRO A 99 10.32 10.72 -3.49
N GLY A 100 10.71 11.99 -3.72
CA GLY A 100 10.02 13.16 -3.13
C GLY A 100 8.51 13.21 -3.42
N SER A 101 8.09 12.69 -4.58
CA SER A 101 6.67 12.58 -4.93
C SER A 101 5.88 11.69 -3.97
N LEU A 102 6.50 10.68 -3.36
CA LEU A 102 5.84 9.82 -2.38
C LEU A 102 5.58 10.58 -1.07
N PHE A 103 6.53 11.40 -0.60
CA PHE A 103 6.31 12.30 0.54
C PHE A 103 5.15 13.25 0.29
N GLY A 104 5.14 13.89 -0.89
CA GLY A 104 4.06 14.80 -1.28
C GLY A 104 2.71 14.10 -1.40
N PHE A 105 2.69 12.87 -1.92
CA PHE A 105 1.46 12.08 -2.07
C PHE A 105 0.88 11.65 -0.71
N LEU A 106 1.68 11.03 0.15
CA LEU A 106 1.24 10.57 1.48
C LEU A 106 0.88 11.74 2.41
N GLY A 107 1.61 12.85 2.32
CA GLY A 107 1.37 14.05 3.11
C GLY A 107 0.23 14.93 2.59
N ASN A 108 -0.43 14.55 1.50
CA ASN A 108 -1.47 15.38 0.88
C ASN A 108 -2.78 15.35 1.69
N GLY A 109 -3.07 16.45 2.38
CA GLY A 109 -4.30 16.63 3.17
C GLY A 109 -5.61 16.68 2.37
N LYS A 110 -5.58 16.51 1.03
CA LYS A 110 -6.79 16.31 0.22
C LYS A 110 -7.17 14.84 0.05
N PHE A 111 -6.25 13.93 0.37
CA PHE A 111 -6.45 12.49 0.22
C PHE A 111 -6.90 11.90 1.55
N THR A 112 -7.60 10.78 1.51
CA THR A 112 -7.98 10.01 2.69
C THR A 112 -7.34 8.63 2.57
N PHE A 113 -6.52 8.28 3.55
CA PHE A 113 -5.83 7.00 3.57
C PHE A 113 -6.58 6.03 4.47
N THR A 114 -6.90 4.85 3.96
CA THR A 114 -7.73 3.88 4.66
C THR A 114 -7.00 2.55 4.80
N GLY A 115 -7.13 1.90 5.95
CA GLY A 115 -6.56 0.57 6.20
C GLY A 115 -7.05 0.00 7.53
N VAL A 116 -6.60 -1.20 7.86
CA VAL A 116 -6.88 -1.88 9.13
C VAL A 116 -5.62 -1.80 9.97
N GLY A 117 -5.64 -1.10 11.11
CA GLY A 117 -4.38 -0.86 11.83
C GLY A 117 -3.50 0.22 11.19
N ILE A 118 -4.11 1.07 10.37
CA ILE A 118 -3.36 2.04 9.57
C ILE A 118 -2.68 3.14 10.40
N LYS A 119 -3.11 3.38 11.65
CA LYS A 119 -2.42 4.35 12.51
C LYS A 119 -1.03 3.84 12.87
N GLU A 120 -0.96 2.57 13.25
CA GLU A 120 0.26 1.85 13.56
C GLU A 120 1.18 1.80 12.32
N ASP A 121 0.61 1.57 11.13
CA ASP A 121 1.35 1.61 9.87
C ASP A 121 1.90 3.02 9.54
N ALA A 122 1.12 4.07 9.79
CA ALA A 122 1.52 5.46 9.53
C ALA A 122 2.63 5.92 10.48
N GLU A 123 2.53 5.58 11.77
CA GLU A 123 3.59 5.82 12.76
C GLU A 123 4.88 5.10 12.35
N LYS A 124 4.73 3.84 11.95
CA LYS A 124 5.84 3.02 11.48
C LYS A 124 6.55 3.61 10.25
N LEU A 125 5.80 4.10 9.27
CA LEU A 125 6.34 4.76 8.08
C LEU A 125 7.07 6.06 8.41
N LEU A 126 6.55 6.82 9.39
CA LEU A 126 7.21 8.02 9.90
C LEU A 126 8.54 7.68 10.58
N ASP A 127 8.56 6.67 11.44
CA ASP A 127 9.73 6.27 12.23
C ASP A 127 10.85 5.64 11.40
N ASP A 128 10.52 4.93 10.33
CA ASP A 128 11.50 4.24 9.49
C ASP A 128 11.97 5.08 8.31
N TYR A 129 11.10 5.91 7.73
CA TYR A 129 11.36 6.60 6.45
C TYR A 129 11.03 8.10 6.46
N GLY A 130 10.53 8.65 7.57
CA GLY A 130 10.07 10.04 7.63
C GLY A 130 8.80 10.30 6.83
N LEU A 131 8.08 9.24 6.42
CA LEU A 131 6.91 9.34 5.56
C LEU A 131 5.66 9.63 6.40
N LYS A 132 5.30 10.91 6.50
CA LYS A 132 4.04 11.32 7.12
C LYS A 132 2.84 10.97 6.23
N VAL A 133 1.89 10.22 6.78
CA VAL A 133 0.60 9.93 6.14
C VAL A 133 -0.47 10.88 6.69
N ALA A 134 -1.10 11.67 5.83
CA ALA A 134 -2.18 12.58 6.21
C ALA A 134 -3.54 11.86 6.26
N ASN A 135 -4.53 12.43 6.97
CA ASN A 135 -5.94 12.02 6.93
C ASN A 135 -6.19 10.51 6.96
N VAL A 136 -5.63 9.85 7.97
CA VAL A 136 -5.76 8.41 8.16
C VAL A 136 -7.14 8.06 8.73
N VAL A 137 -7.77 7.03 8.17
CA VAL A 137 -9.05 6.48 8.59
C VAL A 137 -8.92 4.98 8.79
N ASP A 138 -9.06 4.54 10.03
CA ASP A 138 -9.02 3.11 10.37
C ASP A 138 -10.38 2.46 10.13
N LEU A 139 -10.40 1.48 9.23
CA LEU A 139 -11.62 0.76 8.86
C LEU A 139 -12.21 -0.04 10.04
N ARG A 140 -11.40 -0.46 11.02
CA ARG A 140 -11.88 -1.13 12.24
C ARG A 140 -12.86 -0.25 13.01
N VAL A 141 -12.55 1.05 13.09
CA VAL A 141 -13.37 2.04 13.79
C VAL A 141 -14.69 2.26 13.05
N LEU A 142 -14.62 2.48 11.73
CA LEU A 142 -15.81 2.69 10.90
C LEU A 142 -16.76 1.50 10.91
N VAL A 143 -16.23 0.28 10.87
CA VAL A 143 -17.05 -0.93 10.92
C VAL A 143 -17.70 -1.09 12.29
N GLY A 144 -16.96 -0.81 13.38
CA GLY A 144 -17.51 -0.86 14.73
C GLY A 144 -18.66 0.14 14.93
N GLU A 145 -18.52 1.36 14.39
CA GLU A 145 -19.57 2.38 14.44
C GLU A 145 -20.81 2.00 13.60
N ARG A 146 -20.62 1.43 12.41
CA ARG A 146 -21.73 1.08 11.51
C ARG A 146 -22.47 -0.19 11.87
N LEU A 147 -21.77 -1.20 12.38
CA LEU A 147 -22.36 -2.52 12.65
C LEU A 147 -22.65 -2.74 14.14
N GLY A 148 -22.32 -1.80 15.01
CA GLY A 148 -22.47 -1.97 16.47
C GLY A 148 -21.61 -3.10 17.05
N MET A 149 -20.67 -3.64 16.26
CA MET A 149 -19.81 -4.75 16.64
C MET A 149 -18.52 -4.21 17.28
N ARG A 150 -18.26 -4.57 18.55
CA ARG A 150 -16.95 -4.36 19.17
C ARG A 150 -15.97 -5.35 18.57
N LEU A 151 -15.02 -4.82 17.80
CA LEU A 151 -13.88 -5.52 17.18
C LEU A 151 -14.25 -6.71 16.29
N LEU A 152 -14.16 -6.51 14.98
CA LEU A 152 -13.72 -7.61 14.14
C LEU A 152 -12.30 -7.96 14.58
N GLU A 153 -12.11 -9.16 15.11
CA GLU A 153 -10.81 -9.83 15.04
C GLU A 153 -10.54 -10.13 13.56
N ILE A 154 -10.16 -9.10 12.82
CA ILE A 154 -9.56 -9.27 11.50
C ILE A 154 -8.26 -9.99 11.78
N CYS A 155 -8.14 -11.21 11.26
CA CYS A 155 -7.02 -12.12 11.41
C CYS A 155 -5.71 -11.32 11.59
N PRO A 156 -5.02 -11.44 12.74
CA PRO A 156 -3.83 -10.65 12.98
C PRO A 156 -2.87 -10.85 11.81
N GLN A 157 -2.34 -9.75 11.27
CA GLN A 157 -1.46 -9.77 10.09
C GLN A 157 -0.21 -10.68 10.24
N ASN A 158 -0.02 -11.29 11.41
CA ASN A 158 1.01 -12.25 11.77
C ASN A 158 0.71 -13.70 11.41
N GLN A 159 -0.41 -14.03 10.76
CA GLN A 159 -0.77 -15.43 10.46
C GLN A 159 -0.58 -15.89 9.00
N PHE A 160 -0.01 -15.06 8.13
CA PHE A 160 0.42 -15.51 6.78
C PHE A 160 1.87 -16.01 6.78
N LEU A 161 2.13 -17.05 7.57
CA LEU A 161 3.37 -17.84 7.52
C LEU A 161 3.03 -19.32 7.77
N GLU A 162 2.59 -19.99 6.71
CA GLU A 162 3.01 -21.36 6.40
C GLU A 162 3.59 -21.36 4.97
#